data_AF-A0A536E9W6-F1
#
_entry.id   AF-A0A536E9W6-F1
#
_cell.length_a   1.000
_cell.length_b   1.000
_cell.length_c   1.000
_cell.angle_alpha   90.00
_cell.angle_beta   90.00
_cell.angle_gamma   90.00
#
_symmetry.space_group_name_H-M   'P 1'
#
loop_
_entity.id
_entity.type
_entity.pdbx_description
1 polymer ?
#
loop_
_entity_poly.entity_id
_entity_poly.type
_entity_poly.pdbx_seq_one_letter_code
_entity_poly.pdbx_strand_id
1 'polypeptide(L)'
;MAPPLLWSESRSALHEALFRRDISAVQALRALDALDHAPIRPRTQRQLSRRAWDLANEMGWAKTYDAEYLALAQFLNCRFVTLDARLHRSAARLGFVVSPTEL
;
A
#
# COMPACT_ATOMS: atom_id res chain seq x y z
N MET A 1 -6.19 1.80 -7.95
CA MET A 1 -4.82 1.89 -8.53
C MET A 1 -3.82 1.77 -7.39
N ALA A 2 -2.63 1.24 -7.62
CA ALA A 2 -1.63 1.04 -6.57
C ALA A 2 -0.19 1.11 -7.15
N PRO A 3 0.82 1.42 -6.31
CA PRO A 3 2.22 1.29 -6.73
C PRO A 3 2.57 -0.18 -6.98
N PRO A 4 3.61 -0.49 -7.80
CA PRO A 4 4.05 -1.86 -8.03
C PRO A 4 4.40 -2.62 -6.74
N LEU A 5 4.82 -1.88 -5.70
CA LEU A 5 5.14 -2.38 -4.36
C LEU A 5 4.01 -3.23 -3.73
N LEU A 6 2.75 -2.91 -3.99
CA LEU A 6 1.59 -3.61 -3.44
C LEU A 6 1.65 -5.12 -3.68
N TRP A 7 2.08 -5.55 -4.86
CA TRP A 7 2.11 -6.97 -5.20
C TRP A 7 3.19 -7.71 -4.41
N SER A 8 4.39 -7.15 -4.31
CA SER A 8 5.46 -7.75 -3.50
C SER A 8 5.10 -7.80 -2.02
N GLU A 9 4.52 -6.72 -1.46
CA GLU A 9 4.13 -6.69 -0.05
C GLU A 9 2.99 -7.67 0.24
N SER A 10 1.96 -7.69 -0.59
CA SER A 10 0.80 -8.58 -0.41
C SER A 10 1.22 -10.06 -0.50
N ARG A 11 2.06 -10.41 -1.48
CA ARG A 11 2.57 -11.78 -1.63
C ARG A 11 3.46 -12.18 -0.46
N SER A 12 4.32 -11.28 0.01
CA SER A 12 5.15 -11.51 1.19
C SER A 12 4.29 -11.74 2.44
N ALA A 13 3.27 -10.92 2.66
CA ALA A 13 2.35 -11.06 3.80
C ALA A 13 1.55 -12.37 3.74
N LEU A 14 1.05 -12.76 2.57
CA LEU A 14 0.35 -14.04 2.38
C LEU A 14 1.29 -15.23 2.66
N HIS A 15 2.53 -15.16 2.19
CA HIS A 15 3.50 -16.22 2.41
C HIS A 15 3.95 -16.31 3.88
N GLU A 16 4.10 -15.17 4.56
CA GLU A 16 4.38 -15.12 6.00
C GLU A 16 3.23 -15.74 6.82
N ALA A 17 1.98 -15.40 6.51
CA ALA A 17 0.80 -15.97 7.17
C ALA A 17 0.72 -17.50 6.99
N LEU A 18 1.04 -17.99 5.79
CA LEU A 18 1.15 -19.43 5.52
C LEU A 18 2.27 -20.07 6.36
N PHE A 19 3.46 -19.46 6.39
CA PHE A 19 4.60 -19.95 7.16
C PHE A 19 4.29 -20.04 8.65
N ARG A 20 3.60 -19.04 9.20
CA ARG A 20 3.12 -19.01 10.60
C ARG A 20 1.94 -19.95 10.87
N ARG A 21 1.35 -20.56 9.84
CA ARG A 21 0.14 -21.39 9.90
C ARG A 21 -1.11 -20.63 10.35
N ASP A 22 -1.14 -19.31 10.18
CA ASP A 22 -2.32 -18.48 10.41
C ASP A 22 -3.41 -18.78 9.37
N ILE A 23 -3.00 -19.25 8.19
CA ILE A 23 -3.86 -19.71 7.10
C ILE A 23 -3.37 -21.05 6.55
N SER A 24 -4.29 -21.86 6.04
CA SER A 24 -3.96 -23.09 5.30
C SER A 24 -3.37 -22.80 3.92
N ALA A 25 -2.66 -23.78 3.35
CA ALA A 25 -2.18 -23.71 1.97
C ALA A 25 -3.30 -23.41 0.95
N VAL A 26 -4.48 -24.00 1.14
CA VAL A 26 -5.65 -23.77 0.28
C VAL A 26 -6.19 -22.34 0.41
N GLN A 27 -6.14 -21.74 1.61
CA GLN A 27 -6.49 -20.33 1.80
C GLN A 27 -5.45 -19.40 1.17
N ALA A 28 -4.15 -19.70 1.34
CA ALA A 28 -3.07 -18.91 0.77
C ALA A 28 -3.13 -18.88 -0.77
N LEU A 29 -3.34 -20.03 -1.42
CA LEU A 29 -3.48 -20.12 -2.88
C LEU A 29 -4.72 -19.37 -3.38
N ARG A 30 -5.86 -19.49 -2.69
CA ARG A 30 -7.07 -18.73 -3.04
C ARG A 30 -6.88 -17.22 -2.89
N ALA A 31 -6.17 -16.78 -1.85
CA ALA A 31 -5.88 -15.36 -1.65
C ALA A 31 -4.90 -14.82 -2.70
N LEU A 32 -3.90 -15.62 -3.09
CA LEU A 32 -2.98 -15.26 -4.18
C LEU A 32 -3.72 -15.11 -5.51
N ASP A 33 -4.60 -16.05 -5.85
CA ASP A 33 -5.44 -15.99 -7.05
C ASP A 33 -6.36 -14.76 -7.04
N ALA A 34 -6.98 -14.48 -5.90
CA ALA A 34 -7.81 -13.28 -5.72
C ALA A 34 -7.01 -11.97 -5.88
N LEU A 35 -5.76 -11.93 -5.41
CA LEU A 35 -4.87 -10.78 -5.58
C LEU A 35 -4.51 -10.56 -7.06
N ASP A 36 -4.21 -11.63 -7.79
CA ASP A 36 -3.85 -11.55 -9.21
C ASP A 36 -5.04 -11.12 -10.09
N HIS A 37 -6.26 -11.45 -9.68
CA HIS A 37 -7.50 -11.06 -10.37
C HIS A 37 -8.15 -9.78 -9.81
N ALA A 38 -7.56 -9.16 -8.79
CA ALA A 38 -8.12 -7.95 -8.19
C ALA A 38 -8.27 -6.84 -9.24
N PRO A 39 -9.35 -6.03 -9.21
CA PRO A 39 -9.56 -4.90 -10.13
C PRO A 39 -8.65 -3.70 -9.80
N ILE A 40 -7.41 -3.96 -9.40
CA ILE A 40 -6.38 -2.98 -9.07
C ILE A 40 -5.41 -2.94 -10.24
N ARG A 41 -5.13 -1.74 -10.74
CA ARG A 41 -4.14 -1.52 -11.82
C ARG A 41 -2.84 -0.98 -11.23
N PRO A 42 -1.68 -1.58 -11.57
CA PRO A 42 -0.39 -1.03 -11.19
C PRO A 42 -0.21 0.30 -11.89
N ARG A 43 0.27 1.30 -11.16
CA ARG A 43 0.61 2.62 -11.70
C ARG A 43 1.97 3.04 -11.17
N THR A 44 2.79 3.58 -12.06
CA THR A 44 4.07 4.18 -11.73
C THR A 44 4.16 5.55 -12.39
N GLN A 45 5.07 6.38 -11.90
CA GLN A 45 5.40 7.69 -12.45
C GLN A 45 6.91 7.84 -12.45
N ARG A 46 7.46 8.55 -13.43
CA ARG A 46 8.91 8.76 -13.56
C ARG A 46 9.54 9.36 -12.28
N GLN A 47 8.77 10.16 -11.54
CA GLN A 47 9.22 10.83 -10.31
C GLN A 47 8.68 10.17 -9.04
N LEU A 48 8.07 8.98 -9.12
CA LEU A 48 7.44 8.33 -7.97
C LEU A 48 8.43 8.11 -6.83
N SER A 49 9.58 7.50 -7.11
CA SER A 49 10.61 7.21 -6.10
C SER A 49 11.17 8.49 -5.47
N ARG A 50 11.36 9.55 -6.27
CA ARG A 50 11.84 10.83 -5.74
C ARG A 50 10.81 11.45 -4.82
N ARG A 51 9.54 11.50 -5.22
CA ARG A 51 8.48 12.06 -4.38
C ARG A 51 8.26 11.25 -3.10
N ALA A 52 8.33 9.92 -3.18
CA ALA A 52 8.26 9.05 -2.02
C ALA A 52 9.42 9.29 -1.03
N TRP A 53 10.63 9.52 -1.54
CA TRP A 53 11.79 9.90 -0.73
C TRP A 53 11.58 11.24 -0.01
N ASP A 54 11.13 12.26 -0.74
CA ASP A 54 10.87 13.59 -0.16
C ASP A 54 9.76 13.53 0.90
N LEU A 55 8.67 12.80 0.64
CA LEU A 55 7.62 12.53 1.63
C LEU A 55 8.16 11.79 2.86
N ALA A 56 8.95 10.74 2.70
CA ALA A 56 9.51 10.02 3.84
C ALA A 56 10.34 10.97 4.74
N ASN A 57 11.11 11.88 4.16
CA ASN A 57 11.84 12.91 4.92
C ASN A 57 10.89 13.89 5.61
N GLU A 58 9.91 14.44 4.90
CA GLU A 58 8.90 15.37 5.45
C GLU A 58 8.15 14.76 6.64
N MET A 59 7.86 13.45 6.56
CA MET A 59 7.12 12.70 7.58
C MET A 59 8.02 12.11 8.69
N GLY A 60 9.35 12.20 8.56
CA GLY A 60 10.30 11.59 9.49
C GLY A 60 10.28 10.06 9.49
N TRP A 61 9.97 9.44 8.35
CA TRP A 61 9.88 7.99 8.21
C TRP A 61 11.22 7.37 7.77
N ALA A 62 11.55 6.23 8.36
CA ALA A 62 12.78 5.51 8.05
C ALA A 62 12.75 4.73 6.72
N LYS A 63 11.56 4.53 6.14
CA LYS A 63 11.34 3.72 4.93
C LYS A 63 10.41 4.45 3.97
N THR A 64 10.57 4.21 2.66
CA THR A 64 9.76 4.85 1.61
C THR A 64 8.50 4.08 1.25
N TYR A 65 8.28 2.87 1.77
CA TYR A 65 7.17 2.00 1.37
C TYR A 65 5.81 2.69 1.50
N ASP A 66 5.48 3.17 2.69
CA ASP A 66 4.26 3.94 2.93
C ASP A 66 4.20 5.22 2.07
N ALA A 67 5.35 5.87 1.87
CA ALA A 67 5.45 7.10 1.11
C ALA A 67 5.23 6.88 -0.40
N GLU A 68 5.49 5.69 -0.95
CA GLU A 68 5.20 5.38 -2.35
C GLU A 68 3.70 5.39 -2.64
N TYR A 69 2.88 4.86 -1.72
CA TYR A 69 1.42 4.92 -1.86
C TYR A 69 0.91 6.36 -1.83
N LEU A 70 1.42 7.17 -0.90
CA LEU A 70 1.03 8.57 -0.78
C LEU A 70 1.49 9.41 -1.98
N ALA A 71 2.72 9.20 -2.44
CA ALA A 71 3.25 9.87 -3.62
C ALA A 71 2.40 9.55 -4.85
N LEU A 72 2.02 8.28 -5.05
CA LEU A 72 1.17 7.90 -6.16
C LEU A 72 -0.21 8.55 -6.06
N ALA A 73 -0.83 8.57 -4.88
CA ALA A 73 -2.12 9.21 -4.66
C ALA A 73 -2.07 10.72 -4.96
N GLN A 74 -0.98 11.40 -4.58
CA GLN A 74 -0.74 12.80 -4.95
C GLN A 74 -0.67 12.99 -6.47
N PHE A 75 0.10 12.14 -7.18
CA PHE A 75 0.20 12.23 -8.64
C PHE A 75 -1.12 11.99 -9.36
N LEU A 76 -1.97 11.11 -8.81
CA LEU A 76 -3.27 10.77 -9.39
C LEU A 76 -4.39 11.70 -8.90
N ASN A 77 -4.10 12.64 -8.01
CA ASN A 77 -5.06 13.51 -7.33
C ASN A 77 -6.28 12.71 -6.80
N CYS A 78 -6.01 11.63 -6.07
CA CYS A 78 -7.05 10.75 -5.54
C CYS A 78 -6.90 10.50 -4.03
N ARG A 79 -7.98 10.01 -3.41
CA ARG A 79 -7.93 9.53 -2.02
C ARG A 79 -7.02 8.31 -1.91
N PHE A 80 -6.25 8.23 -0.83
CA PHE A 80 -5.49 7.04 -0.45
C PHE A 80 -6.23 6.30 0.65
N VAL A 81 -6.56 5.03 0.42
CA VAL A 81 -7.26 4.18 1.38
C VAL A 81 -6.25 3.25 2.06
N THR A 82 -6.24 3.21 3.39
CA THR A 82 -5.41 2.27 4.15
C THR A 82 -6.15 1.70 5.36
N LEU A 83 -5.86 0.44 5.68
CA LEU A 83 -6.24 -0.21 6.94
C LEU A 83 -5.19 -0.01 8.05
N ASP A 84 -4.00 0.49 7.71
CA ASP A 84 -2.97 0.81 8.70
C ASP A 84 -3.33 2.10 9.43
N ALA A 85 -3.81 1.95 10.66
CA ALA A 85 -4.20 3.06 11.51
C ALA A 85 -3.02 3.97 11.91
N ARG A 86 -1.78 3.45 11.94
CA ARG A 86 -0.59 4.28 12.17
C ARG A 86 -0.33 5.16 10.95
N LEU A 87 -0.40 4.60 9.74
CA LEU A 87 -0.22 5.35 8.50
C LEU A 87 -1.32 6.39 8.31
N HIS A 88 -2.58 6.03 8.57
CA HIS A 88 -3.71 6.96 8.51
C HIS A 88 -3.48 8.17 9.41
N ARG A 89 -3.16 7.94 10.70
CA ARG A 89 -2.91 9.03 11.66
C ARG A 89 -1.69 9.87 11.30
N SER A 90 -0.57 9.23 10.96
CA SER A 90 0.68 9.96 10.68
C SER A 90 0.53 10.84 9.44
N ALA A 91 -0.19 10.36 8.41
CA ALA A 91 -0.38 11.05 7.15
C ALA A 91 -1.68 11.89 7.07
N ALA A 92 -2.48 11.97 8.13
CA ALA A 92 -3.76 12.69 8.17
C ALA A 92 -3.63 14.16 7.72
N ARG A 93 -2.49 14.81 8.04
CA ARG A 93 -2.20 16.20 7.64
C ARG A 93 -2.19 16.43 6.12
N LEU A 94 -2.09 15.37 5.32
CA LEU A 94 -2.12 15.45 3.86
C LEU A 94 -3.54 15.61 3.31
N GLY A 95 -4.59 15.37 4.11
CA GLY A 95 -5.98 15.66 3.76
C GLY A 95 -6.64 14.73 2.74
N PHE A 96 -5.94 13.70 2.25
CA PHE A 96 -6.49 12.72 1.30
C PHE A 96 -6.38 11.26 1.77
N VAL A 97 -5.90 11.03 2.99
CA VAL A 97 -5.77 9.68 3.57
C VAL A 97 -7.03 9.32 4.33
N VAL A 98 -7.65 8.20 3.94
CA VAL A 98 -8.93 7.74 4.49
C VAL A 98 -8.86 6.26 4.86
N SER A 99 -9.72 5.85 5.78
CA SER A 99 -10.01 4.46 6.10
C SER A 99 -11.16 3.95 5.23
N PRO A 100 -11.33 2.63 5.08
CA PRO A 100 -12.45 2.07 4.30
C PRO A 100 -13.83 2.49 4.81
N THR A 101 -13.96 2.88 6.08
CA THR A 101 -15.22 3.34 6.68
C THR A 101 -15.56 4.81 6.34
N GLU A 102 -14.62 5.56 5.76
CA GLU A 102 -14.75 6.97 5.38
C GLU A 102 -14.94 7.17 3.85
N LEU A 103 -15.24 6.09 3.12
CA LEU A 103 -15.33 6.10 1.66
C LEU A 103 -16.59 6.77 1.10
#